data_AF-A0A955K6M7-F1
#
_entry.id   AF-A0A955K6M7-F1
#
_cell.length_a   1.000
_cell.length_b   1.000
_cell.length_c   1.000
_cell.angle_alpha   90.00
_cell.angle_beta   90.00
_cell.angle_gamma   90.00
#
_symmetry.space_group_name_H-M   'P 1'
#
loop_
_entity.id
_entity.type
_entity.pdbx_description
1 polymer ?
#
loop_
_entity_poly.entity_id
_entity_poly.type
_entity_poly.pdbx_seq_one_letter_code
_entity_poly.pdbx_strand_id
1 'polypeptide(L)'
;ILLGSFAYHVIKKFNVIFFTADALGLGIYGIIGAQMSLNLGLGVMAAIIVGFSSAVGGGMIRDVLIRREPVIFFPGQYYSLAALIGIVLFLILGLQFKVNAQVAAIIAITVTFFVRLSSMKFNVSSKPMADFADVNRDQFFNFMQTLKPVVKKVAKKSAPKKKKIKNS
;
A
#
# COMPACT_ATOMS: atom_id res chain seq x y z
N ILE A 1 4.40 -6.26 37.74
CA ILE A 1 5.16 -7.13 36.79
C ILE A 1 4.27 -8.26 36.23
N LEU A 2 3.55 -9.01 37.07
CA LEU A 2 2.60 -10.05 36.61
C LEU A 2 1.43 -9.52 35.75
N LEU A 3 0.83 -8.38 36.12
CA LEU A 3 -0.26 -7.76 35.34
C LEU A 3 0.16 -7.40 33.90
N GLY A 4 1.40 -6.95 33.72
CA GLY A 4 1.95 -6.59 32.41
C GLY A 4 2.23 -7.80 31.53
N SER A 5 2.71 -8.92 32.10
CA SER A 5 2.98 -10.15 31.35
C SER A 5 1.69 -10.84 30.87
N PHE A 6 0.63 -10.80 31.69
CA PHE A 6 -0.70 -11.30 31.31
C PHE A 6 -1.35 -10.44 30.23
N ALA A 7 -1.33 -9.10 30.38
CA ALA A 7 -1.83 -8.18 29.37
C ALA A 7 -1.12 -8.37 28.02
N TYR A 8 0.20 -8.58 28.03
CA TYR A 8 0.98 -8.84 26.81
C TYR A 8 0.55 -10.14 26.10
N HIS A 9 0.27 -11.21 26.86
CA HIS A 9 -0.23 -12.47 26.30
C HIS A 9 -1.61 -12.33 25.64
N VAL A 10 -2.51 -11.59 26.28
CA VAL A 10 -3.86 -11.34 25.75
C VAL A 10 -3.78 -10.50 24.48
N ILE A 11 -3.00 -9.41 24.48
CA ILE A 11 -2.84 -8.50 23.33
C ILE A 11 -2.24 -9.23 22.13
N LYS A 12 -1.22 -10.08 22.34
CA LYS A 12 -0.59 -10.84 21.25
C LYS A 12 -1.57 -11.82 20.59
N LYS A 13 -2.44 -12.48 21.38
CA LYS A 13 -3.45 -13.41 20.85
C LYS A 13 -4.52 -12.68 20.03
N PHE A 14 -4.96 -11.50 20.49
CA PHE A 14 -5.90 -10.66 19.73
C PHE A 14 -5.35 -10.26 18.36
N ASN A 15 -4.09 -9.80 18.30
CA ASN A 15 -3.48 -9.39 17.04
C ASN A 15 -3.47 -10.53 16.01
N VAL A 16 -3.06 -11.73 16.40
CA VAL A 16 -3.02 -12.90 15.49
C VAL A 16 -4.41 -13.23 14.94
N ILE A 17 -5.44 -13.20 15.79
CA ILE A 17 -6.82 -13.46 15.36
C ILE A 17 -7.29 -12.38 14.37
N PHE A 18 -7.03 -11.11 14.66
CA PHE A 18 -7.37 -9.99 13.78
C PHE A 18 -6.73 -10.12 12.39
N PHE A 19 -5.42 -10.41 12.33
CA PHE A 19 -4.72 -10.55 11.06
C PHE A 19 -5.15 -11.78 10.26
N THR A 20 -5.47 -12.87 10.94
CA THR A 20 -5.95 -14.10 10.30
C THR A 20 -7.35 -13.89 9.71
N ALA A 21 -8.25 -13.25 10.47
CA ALA A 21 -9.58 -12.90 10.02
C ALA A 21 -9.54 -11.90 8.85
N ASP A 22 -8.63 -10.92 8.90
CA ASP A 22 -8.38 -9.98 7.81
C ASP A 22 -7.95 -10.70 6.53
N ALA A 23 -6.99 -11.63 6.63
CA ALA A 23 -6.50 -12.37 5.48
C ALA A 23 -7.58 -13.22 4.80
N LEU A 24 -8.48 -13.83 5.59
CA LEU A 24 -9.63 -14.55 5.07
C LEU A 24 -10.65 -13.62 4.42
N GLY A 25 -11.01 -12.53 5.11
CA GLY A 25 -11.96 -11.54 4.60
C GLY A 25 -11.51 -10.97 3.26
N LEU A 26 -10.23 -10.63 3.14
CA LEU A 26 -9.64 -10.13 1.89
C LEU A 26 -9.87 -11.06 0.70
N GLY A 27 -9.55 -12.35 0.86
CA GLY A 27 -9.71 -13.34 -0.20
C GLY A 27 -11.19 -13.54 -0.56
N ILE A 28 -12.05 -13.64 0.45
CA ILE A 28 -13.49 -13.86 0.27
C ILE A 28 -14.13 -12.68 -0.48
N TYR A 29 -13.93 -11.45 -0.01
CA TYR A 29 -14.53 -10.26 -0.64
C TYR A 29 -14.00 -10.01 -2.04
N GLY A 30 -12.72 -10.33 -2.29
CA GLY A 30 -12.13 -10.23 -3.62
C GLY A 30 -12.76 -11.18 -4.63
N ILE A 31 -12.92 -12.45 -4.24
CA ILE A 31 -13.50 -13.46 -5.14
C ILE A 31 -14.98 -13.21 -5.35
N ILE A 32 -15.74 -12.86 -4.31
CA ILE A 32 -17.17 -12.54 -4.45
C ILE A 32 -17.36 -11.37 -5.44
N GLY A 33 -16.55 -10.31 -5.32
CA GLY A 33 -16.60 -9.17 -6.24
C GLY A 33 -16.24 -9.56 -7.68
N ALA A 34 -15.19 -10.35 -7.87
CA ALA A 34 -14.79 -10.83 -9.18
C ALA A 34 -15.84 -11.75 -9.81
N GLN A 35 -16.39 -12.68 -9.04
CA GLN A 35 -17.45 -13.60 -9.47
C GLN A 35 -18.74 -12.85 -9.83
N MET A 36 -19.14 -11.87 -9.02
CA MET A 36 -20.31 -11.05 -9.31
C MET A 36 -20.13 -10.25 -10.59
N SER A 37 -18.94 -9.70 -10.83
CA SER A 37 -18.62 -8.99 -12.07
C SER A 37 -18.72 -9.91 -13.31
N LEU A 38 -18.19 -11.13 -13.23
CA LEU A 38 -18.32 -12.13 -14.30
C LEU A 38 -19.78 -12.56 -14.52
N ASN A 39 -20.56 -12.73 -13.46
CA ASN A 39 -21.98 -13.09 -13.54
C ASN A 39 -22.82 -11.99 -14.22
N LEU A 40 -22.40 -10.73 -14.09
CA LEU A 40 -23.01 -9.59 -14.79
C LEU A 40 -22.55 -9.49 -16.26
N GLY A 41 -21.75 -10.44 -16.75
CA GLY A 41 -21.22 -10.43 -18.11
C GLY A 41 -20.13 -9.37 -18.32
N LEU A 42 -19.57 -8.80 -17.24
CA LEU A 42 -18.48 -7.84 -17.34
C LEU A 42 -17.18 -8.57 -17.68
N GLY A 43 -16.35 -7.96 -18.53
CA GLY A 43 -15.09 -8.55 -18.97
C GLY A 43 -14.09 -8.76 -17.82
N VAL A 44 -13.02 -9.53 -18.10
CA VAL A 44 -11.99 -9.91 -17.11
C VAL A 44 -11.40 -8.71 -16.37
N MET A 45 -11.17 -7.59 -17.07
CA MET A 45 -10.65 -6.37 -16.46
C MET A 45 -11.58 -5.78 -15.41
N ALA A 46 -12.89 -5.76 -15.69
CA ALA A 46 -13.88 -5.31 -14.70
C ALA A 46 -13.92 -6.25 -13.50
N ALA A 47 -13.79 -7.56 -13.71
CA ALA A 47 -13.74 -8.52 -12.60
C ALA A 47 -12.53 -8.29 -11.67
N ILE A 48 -11.36 -7.98 -12.25
CA ILE A 48 -10.17 -7.63 -11.46
C ILE A 48 -10.41 -6.36 -10.66
N ILE A 49 -10.90 -5.29 -11.29
CA ILE A 49 -11.09 -3.98 -10.65
C ILE A 49 -12.14 -4.06 -9.54
N VAL A 50 -13.29 -4.66 -9.83
CA VAL A 50 -14.41 -4.79 -8.87
C VAL A 50 -14.02 -5.71 -7.71
N GLY A 51 -13.41 -6.85 -8.01
CA GLY A 51 -12.90 -7.76 -6.97
C GLY A 51 -11.86 -7.08 -6.08
N PHE A 52 -10.88 -6.41 -6.67
CA PHE A 52 -9.81 -5.74 -5.93
C PHE A 52 -10.34 -4.59 -5.06
N SER A 53 -11.23 -3.76 -5.62
CA SER A 53 -11.88 -2.68 -4.90
C SER A 53 -12.70 -3.19 -3.71
N SER A 54 -13.46 -4.27 -3.91
CA SER A 54 -14.23 -4.93 -2.84
C SER A 54 -13.32 -5.46 -1.71
N ALA A 55 -12.23 -6.15 -2.09
CA ALA A 55 -11.27 -6.72 -1.15
C ALA A 55 -10.59 -5.63 -0.30
N VAL A 56 -10.06 -4.60 -0.96
CA VAL A 56 -9.34 -3.50 -0.31
C VAL A 56 -10.28 -2.59 0.46
N GLY A 57 -11.44 -2.27 -0.11
CA GLY A 57 -12.45 -1.41 0.51
C GLY A 57 -12.92 -1.93 1.86
N GLY A 58 -13.14 -3.25 1.99
CA GLY A 58 -13.48 -3.87 3.28
C GLY A 58 -12.37 -3.70 4.34
N GLY A 59 -11.11 -3.89 3.94
CA GLY A 59 -9.95 -3.66 4.81
C GLY A 59 -9.82 -2.20 5.23
N MET A 60 -9.98 -1.27 4.29
CA MET A 60 -9.90 0.17 4.56
C MET A 60 -11.00 0.65 5.50
N ILE A 61 -12.25 0.23 5.30
CA ILE A 61 -13.37 0.60 6.19
C ILE A 61 -13.09 0.12 7.62
N ARG A 62 -12.60 -1.11 7.79
CA ARG A 62 -12.21 -1.61 9.12
C ARG A 62 -11.11 -0.76 9.74
N ASP A 63 -10.07 -0.43 8.98
CA ASP A 63 -8.94 0.34 9.51
C ASP A 63 -9.38 1.74 9.97
N VAL A 64 -10.27 2.40 9.22
CA VAL A 64 -10.89 3.69 9.59
C VAL A 64 -11.73 3.59 10.87
N LEU A 65 -12.55 2.53 11.00
CA LEU A 65 -13.37 2.30 12.20
C LEU A 65 -12.53 2.12 13.47
N ILE A 66 -11.35 1.52 13.35
CA ILE A 66 -10.41 1.31 14.47
C ILE A 66 -9.52 2.56 14.70
N ARG A 67 -9.75 3.65 13.95
CA ARG A 67 -8.92 4.88 13.95
C ARG A 67 -7.43 4.58 13.77
N ARG A 68 -7.11 3.59 12.94
CA ARG A 68 -5.73 3.28 12.55
C ARG A 68 -5.50 3.73 11.11
N GLU A 69 -4.26 4.10 10.81
CA GLU A 69 -3.86 4.40 9.44
C GLU A 69 -4.02 3.15 8.56
N PRO A 70 -4.66 3.26 7.38
CA PRO A 70 -4.97 2.09 6.57
C PRO A 70 -3.71 1.36 6.13
N VAL A 71 -3.72 0.04 6.27
CA VAL A 71 -2.55 -0.81 6.04
C VAL A 71 -2.02 -0.72 4.60
N ILE A 72 -2.88 -0.33 3.67
CA ILE A 72 -2.53 -0.17 2.24
C ILE A 72 -1.58 0.99 1.95
N PHE A 73 -1.50 2.01 2.82
CA PHE A 73 -0.69 3.21 2.58
C PHE A 73 0.76 3.05 3.06
N PHE A 74 1.08 1.98 3.78
CA PHE A 74 2.44 1.72 4.24
C PHE A 74 3.29 1.03 3.16
N PRO A 75 4.51 1.53 2.90
CA PRO A 75 5.46 0.86 2.02
C PRO A 75 5.86 -0.49 2.63
N GLY A 76 5.68 -1.57 1.86
CA GLY A 76 6.18 -2.90 2.23
C GLY A 76 5.14 -3.94 2.64
N GLN A 77 3.85 -3.62 2.60
CA GLN A 77 2.84 -4.65 2.88
C GLN A 77 2.27 -5.18 1.57
N TYR A 78 2.63 -6.41 1.20
CA TYR A 78 2.05 -7.16 0.09
C TYR A 78 0.55 -7.47 0.27
N TYR A 79 -0.17 -6.68 1.08
CA TYR A 79 -1.61 -6.70 1.33
C TYR A 79 -2.38 -6.70 0.01
N SER A 80 -2.17 -5.65 -0.78
CA SER A 80 -2.85 -5.42 -2.05
C SER A 80 -2.39 -6.44 -3.10
N LEU A 81 -1.10 -6.77 -3.11
CA LEU A 81 -0.55 -7.73 -4.06
C LEU A 81 -1.11 -9.15 -3.81
N ALA A 82 -1.25 -9.57 -2.56
CA ALA A 82 -1.85 -10.86 -2.19
C ALA A 82 -3.30 -10.95 -2.67
N ALA A 83 -4.10 -9.90 -2.48
CA ALA A 83 -5.47 -9.83 -2.99
C ALA A 83 -5.52 -9.97 -4.51
N LEU A 84 -4.64 -9.24 -5.20
CA LEU A 84 -4.57 -9.23 -6.66
C LEU A 84 -4.17 -10.60 -7.20
N ILE A 85 -3.16 -11.26 -6.60
CA ILE A 85 -2.76 -12.63 -6.93
C ILE A 85 -3.94 -13.59 -6.77
N GLY A 86 -4.67 -13.49 -5.66
CA GLY A 86 -5.86 -14.32 -5.40
C GLY A 86 -6.93 -14.19 -6.47
N ILE A 87 -7.27 -12.95 -6.83
CA ILE A 87 -8.29 -12.64 -7.84
C ILE A 87 -7.84 -13.13 -9.23
N VAL A 88 -6.59 -12.87 -9.61
CA VAL A 88 -6.05 -13.32 -10.89
C VAL A 88 -6.02 -14.85 -10.97
N LEU A 89 -5.62 -15.52 -9.89
CA LEU A 89 -5.63 -16.98 -9.82
C LEU A 89 -7.07 -17.54 -9.97
N PHE A 90 -8.05 -16.94 -9.30
CA PHE A 90 -9.46 -17.31 -9.46
C PHE A 90 -9.92 -17.19 -10.92
N LEU A 91 -9.59 -16.07 -11.58
CA LEU A 91 -9.96 -15.84 -12.98
C LEU A 91 -9.28 -16.82 -13.94
N ILE A 92 -7.99 -17.13 -13.72
CA ILE A 92 -7.28 -18.12 -14.54
C ILE A 92 -7.89 -19.51 -14.37
N LEU A 93 -8.17 -19.94 -13.14
CA LEU A 93 -8.78 -21.24 -12.87
C LEU A 93 -10.20 -21.35 -13.46
N GLY A 94 -10.99 -20.28 -13.37
CA GLY A 94 -12.35 -20.25 -13.90
C GLY A 94 -12.40 -20.19 -15.43
N LEU A 95 -11.56 -19.35 -16.06
CA LEU A 95 -11.65 -19.06 -17.49
C LEU A 95 -10.81 -20.02 -18.36
N GLN A 96 -9.60 -20.37 -17.93
CA GLN A 96 -8.69 -21.23 -18.71
C GLN A 96 -8.96 -22.71 -18.44
N PHE A 97 -9.07 -23.08 -17.16
CA PHE A 97 -9.22 -24.48 -16.75
C PHE A 97 -10.68 -24.93 -16.62
N LYS A 98 -11.66 -24.03 -16.82
CA LYS A 98 -13.11 -24.28 -16.66
C LYS A 98 -13.47 -24.99 -15.36
N VAL A 99 -12.72 -24.73 -14.29
CA VAL A 99 -12.96 -25.31 -12.97
C VAL A 99 -14.26 -24.74 -12.41
N ASN A 100 -15.02 -25.55 -11.66
CA ASN A 100 -16.21 -25.09 -10.96
C ASN A 100 -15.88 -23.86 -10.08
N ALA A 101 -16.68 -22.80 -10.20
CA ALA A 101 -16.47 -21.54 -9.50
C ALA A 101 -16.24 -21.70 -7.99
N GLN A 102 -16.93 -22.66 -7.35
CA GLN A 102 -16.76 -22.93 -5.92
C GLN A 102 -15.37 -23.48 -5.59
N VAL A 103 -14.87 -24.40 -6.41
CA VAL A 103 -13.55 -25.02 -6.21
C VAL A 103 -12.45 -24.01 -6.49
N ALA A 104 -12.59 -23.23 -7.58
CA ALA A 104 -11.66 -22.14 -7.90
C ALA A 104 -11.60 -21.09 -6.78
N ALA A 105 -12.76 -20.75 -6.19
CA ALA A 105 -12.84 -19.82 -5.07
C ALA A 105 -12.09 -20.33 -3.83
N ILE A 106 -12.31 -21.60 -3.44
CA ILE A 106 -11.66 -22.20 -2.27
C ILE A 106 -10.14 -22.23 -2.47
N ILE A 107 -9.66 -22.62 -3.65
CA ILE A 107 -8.22 -22.66 -3.96
C ILE A 107 -7.64 -21.24 -3.88
N ALA A 108 -8.27 -20.26 -4.51
CA ALA A 108 -7.77 -18.90 -4.54
C ALA A 108 -7.81 -18.21 -3.16
N ILE A 109 -8.85 -18.43 -2.34
CA ILE A 109 -8.90 -17.95 -0.94
C ILE A 109 -7.76 -18.57 -0.14
N THR A 110 -7.56 -19.88 -0.28
CA THR A 110 -6.50 -20.61 0.43
C THR A 110 -5.12 -20.07 0.05
N VAL A 111 -4.85 -19.90 -1.25
CA VAL A 111 -3.59 -19.32 -1.72
C VAL A 111 -3.42 -17.88 -1.20
N THR A 112 -4.45 -17.04 -1.29
CA THR A 112 -4.40 -15.66 -0.78
C THR A 112 -4.07 -15.64 0.71
N PHE A 113 -4.69 -16.52 1.49
CA PHE A 113 -4.45 -16.66 2.92
C PHE A 113 -3.00 -17.09 3.22
N PHE A 114 -2.47 -18.09 2.53
CA PHE A 114 -1.09 -18.53 2.71
C PHE A 114 -0.06 -17.50 2.24
N VAL A 115 -0.29 -16.82 1.12
CA VAL A 115 0.56 -15.72 0.64
C VAL A 115 0.60 -14.61 1.67
N ARG A 116 -0.54 -14.32 2.29
CA ARG A 116 -0.66 -13.27 3.30
C ARG A 116 -0.01 -13.64 4.63
N LEU A 117 -0.18 -14.88 5.09
CA LEU A 117 0.54 -15.41 6.26
C LEU A 117 2.06 -15.44 6.02
N SER A 118 2.49 -15.81 4.81
CA SER A 118 3.90 -15.84 4.43
C SER A 118 4.48 -14.44 4.36
N SER A 119 3.77 -13.49 3.76
CA SER A 119 4.14 -12.06 3.77
C SER A 119 4.29 -11.52 5.19
N MET A 120 3.44 -11.96 6.11
CA MET A 120 3.45 -11.50 7.49
C MET A 120 4.62 -12.09 8.30
N LYS A 121 5.00 -13.34 8.03
CA LYS A 121 6.19 -13.98 8.61
C LYS A 121 7.50 -13.44 8.03
N PHE A 122 7.51 -13.10 6.74
CA PHE A 122 8.75 -12.76 6.05
C PHE A 122 9.24 -11.33 6.27
N ASN A 123 8.46 -10.46 6.91
CA ASN A 123 8.86 -9.12 7.36
C ASN A 123 9.80 -8.44 6.35
N VAL A 124 9.43 -8.48 5.06
CA VAL A 124 10.19 -7.84 3.98
C VAL A 124 9.92 -6.35 4.15
N SER A 125 10.63 -5.80 5.11
CA SER A 125 10.68 -4.39 5.42
C SER A 125 11.45 -3.75 4.27
N SER A 126 10.78 -3.52 3.14
CA SER A 126 11.27 -2.56 2.17
C SER A 126 11.28 -1.22 2.90
N LYS A 127 12.46 -0.62 2.99
CA LYS A 127 12.73 0.63 3.72
C LYS A 127 11.54 1.61 3.70
N PRO A 128 11.19 2.23 4.83
CA PRO A 128 10.13 3.22 4.89
C PRO A 128 10.34 4.34 3.86
N MET A 129 9.28 4.79 3.20
CA MET A 129 9.31 5.91 2.25
C MET A 129 9.70 7.27 2.86
N ALA A 130 9.93 7.32 4.18
CA ALA A 130 10.65 8.44 4.79
C ALA A 130 12.04 8.64 4.15
N ASP A 131 12.64 7.56 3.63
CA ASP A 131 13.93 7.51 2.90
C ASP A 131 13.84 8.05 1.44
N PHE A 132 12.66 8.52 0.98
CA PHE A 132 12.54 9.29 -0.28
C PHE A 132 12.23 10.78 -0.03
N ALA A 133 11.70 11.12 1.15
CA ALA A 133 11.41 12.51 1.52
C ALA A 133 12.69 13.26 1.92
N ASP A 134 13.63 12.58 2.57
CA ASP A 134 15.01 13.00 2.78
C ASP A 134 15.82 13.04 1.47
N VAL A 135 15.71 12.07 0.55
CA VAL A 135 16.38 12.14 -0.77
C VAL A 135 15.95 13.37 -1.57
N ASN A 136 14.66 13.71 -1.60
CA ASN A 136 14.19 14.93 -2.27
C ASN A 136 14.64 16.22 -1.54
N ARG A 137 14.72 16.20 -0.20
CA ARG A 137 15.23 17.33 0.59
C ARG A 137 16.73 17.54 0.35
N ASP A 138 17.52 16.48 0.37
CA ASP A 138 18.96 16.53 0.16
C ASP A 138 19.32 16.90 -1.28
N GLN A 139 18.58 16.37 -2.25
CA GLN A 139 18.74 16.75 -3.66
C GLN A 139 18.37 18.22 -3.89
N PHE A 140 17.29 18.71 -3.27
CA PHE A 140 16.92 20.12 -3.29
C PHE A 140 17.95 21.01 -2.58
N PHE A 141 18.49 20.60 -1.43
CA PHE A 141 19.53 21.33 -0.72
C PHE A 141 20.83 21.41 -1.53
N ASN A 142 21.28 20.30 -2.12
CA ASN A 142 22.44 20.26 -3.00
C ASN A 142 22.24 21.14 -4.25
N PHE A 143 21.03 21.13 -4.84
CA PHE A 143 20.67 22.02 -5.94
C PHE A 143 20.66 23.50 -5.53
N MET A 144 20.13 23.84 -4.37
CA MET A 144 20.18 25.21 -3.84
C MET A 144 21.62 25.65 -3.60
N GLN A 145 22.49 24.73 -3.19
CA GLN A 145 23.91 24.98 -2.97
C GLN A 145 24.67 25.24 -4.28
N THR A 146 24.35 24.52 -5.36
CA THR A 146 24.89 24.81 -6.70
C THR A 146 24.38 26.12 -7.28
N LEU A 147 23.16 26.54 -6.91
CA LEU A 147 22.62 27.84 -7.32
C LEU A 147 23.14 29.03 -6.50
N LYS A 148 23.62 28.86 -5.27
CA LYS A 148 24.20 29.95 -4.44
C LYS A 148 25.18 30.87 -5.19
N PRO A 149 26.20 30.37 -5.93
CA PRO A 149 27.11 31.23 -6.69
C PRO A 149 26.42 31.97 -7.84
N VAL A 150 25.44 31.34 -8.50
CA VAL A 150 24.65 31.96 -9.58
C VAL A 150 23.76 33.08 -9.02
N VAL A 151 23.02 32.81 -7.95
CA VAL A 151 22.19 33.80 -7.24
C VAL A 151 23.04 34.96 -6.75
N LYS A 152 24.23 34.70 -6.20
CA LYS A 152 25.16 35.75 -5.75
C LYS A 152 25.68 36.60 -6.92
N LYS A 153 25.93 35.99 -8.09
CA LYS A 153 26.37 36.69 -9.31
C LYS A 153 25.26 37.54 -9.91
N VAL A 154 24.02 37.05 -9.90
CA VAL A 154 22.82 37.79 -10.33
C VAL A 154 22.52 38.94 -9.37
N ALA A 155 22.52 38.71 -8.05
CA ALA A 155 22.29 39.74 -7.04
C ALA A 155 23.34 40.87 -7.12
N LYS A 156 24.60 40.54 -7.40
CA LYS A 156 25.67 41.53 -7.58
C LYS A 156 25.53 42.31 -8.90
N LYS A 157 24.93 41.72 -9.93
CA LYS A 157 24.65 42.35 -11.23
C LYS A 157 23.39 43.23 -11.19
N SER A 158 22.40 42.87 -10.38
CA SER A 158 21.14 43.60 -10.20
C SER A 158 21.20 44.70 -9.13
N ALA A 159 22.32 44.84 -8.40
CA ALA A 159 22.48 45.92 -7.43
C ALA A 159 22.49 47.28 -8.16
N PRO A 160 21.58 48.22 -7.81
CA PRO A 160 21.51 49.51 -8.48
C PRO A 160 22.82 50.30 -8.30
N LYS A 161 23.42 50.74 -9.41
CA LYS A 161 24.59 51.63 -9.40
C LYS A 161 24.23 52.90 -8.62
N LYS A 162 24.81 53.08 -7.42
CA LYS A 162 24.83 54.38 -6.75
C LYS A 162 25.51 55.39 -7.69
N LYS A 163 24.73 56.29 -8.30
CA LYS A 163 25.25 57.48 -8.99
C LYS A 163 26.09 58.27 -7.99
N LYS A 164 27.42 58.29 -8.18
CA LYS A 164 28.30 59.28 -7.55
C LYS A 164 27.94 60.63 -8.15
N ILE A 165 27.27 61.48 -7.39
CA ILE A 165 27.16 62.91 -7.68
C ILE A 165 28.53 63.50 -7.36
N LYS A 166 29.23 63.93 -8.40
CA LYS A 166 30.52 64.61 -8.35
C LYS A 166 30.21 66.09 -8.14
N ASN A 167 30.51 66.63 -6.97
CA ASN A 167 30.48 68.07 -6.72
C ASN A 167 31.91 68.57 -6.46
N SER A 168 32.18 69.73 -7.06
CA SER A 168 33.41 70.55 -7.10
C SER A 168 34.53 70.05 -7.99
#